data_AF-X0SCJ9-F1
#
_entry.id   AF-X0SCJ9-F1
#
_cell.length_a   1.000
_cell.length_b   1.000
_cell.length_c   1.000
_cell.angle_alpha   90.00
_cell.angle_beta   90.00
_cell.angle_gamma   90.00
#
_symmetry.space_group_name_H-M   'P 1'
#
loop_
_entity.id
_entity.type
_entity.pdbx_description
1 polymer ?
#
loop_
_entity_poly.entity_id
_entity_poly.type
_entity_poly.pdbx_seq_one_letter_code
_entity_poly.pdbx_strand_id
1 'polypeptide(L)'
;MGTGNARLAAYEGGYRAGDVAPERRAMPTIDVDFSELKPNFIRPELLQHPNIPKSLAGVNPRTIMGKEWWDILRRATYEVNNYHCFACGVPAADAILNQWLEAHECYEYQWRKKILKYKEVVALCYSCHNFIHSGRLSHLYLDARIGREEARSILLHGLRLLHKAGLPPDRAAIYAAAIIRGEPLDFIGDHKIRPNPP
;
A
#
# COMPACT_ATOMS: atom_id res chain seq x y z
N MET A 1 -2.88 -28.53 1.71
CA MET A 1 -2.93 -27.90 3.04
C MET A 1 -1.61 -28.18 3.72
N GLY A 2 -0.67 -27.24 3.68
CA GLY A 2 0.67 -27.39 4.27
C GLY A 2 0.91 -26.28 5.27
N THR A 3 0.90 -26.61 6.56
CA THR A 3 1.20 -25.68 7.65
C THR A 3 2.73 -25.58 7.80
N GLY A 4 3.31 -24.53 7.23
CA GLY A 4 4.73 -24.20 7.41
C GLY A 4 4.97 -23.53 8.75
N ASN A 5 5.56 -24.25 9.71
CA ASN A 5 5.95 -23.71 11.01
C ASN A 5 7.29 -22.97 10.88
N ALA A 6 7.28 -21.63 10.94
CA ALA A 6 8.50 -20.84 11.04
C ALA A 6 8.98 -20.80 12.51
N ARG A 7 10.10 -21.48 12.79
CA ARG A 7 10.78 -21.40 14.09
C ARG A 7 11.61 -20.12 14.16
N LEU A 8 11.23 -19.19 15.02
CA LEU A 8 12.09 -18.09 15.48
C LEU A 8 13.14 -18.67 16.45
N ALA A 9 14.42 -18.62 16.05
CA ALA A 9 15.53 -18.93 16.94
C ALA A 9 15.90 -17.67 17.72
N ALA A 10 15.92 -17.75 19.06
CA ALA A 10 16.47 -16.70 19.90
C ALA A 10 17.31 -17.25 21.06
N TYR A 11 18.41 -16.55 21.27
CA TYR A 11 19.20 -16.36 22.48
C TYR A 11 20.33 -17.36 22.81
N GLU A 12 21.56 -16.98 22.41
CA GLU A 12 22.82 -17.55 22.88
C GLU A 12 23.13 -17.03 24.30
N GLY A 13 22.53 -17.64 25.31
CA GLY A 13 22.97 -17.53 26.71
C GLY A 13 23.90 -18.69 27.06
N GLY A 14 25.17 -18.39 27.34
CA GLY A 14 26.18 -19.40 27.67
C GLY A 14 25.93 -20.14 28.98
N TYR A 15 25.99 -21.48 28.94
CA TYR A 15 26.01 -22.35 30.12
C TYR A 15 27.45 -22.61 30.55
N ARG A 16 27.71 -22.67 31.86
CA ARG A 16 29.02 -23.09 32.40
C ARG A 16 29.07 -24.62 32.48
N ALA A 17 30.28 -25.17 32.37
CA ALA A 17 30.50 -26.61 32.46
C ALA A 17 30.09 -27.13 33.85
N GLY A 18 28.99 -27.87 33.92
CA GLY A 18 28.43 -28.46 35.16
C GLY A 18 26.95 -28.17 35.39
N ASP A 19 26.36 -27.25 34.63
CA ASP A 19 24.93 -26.93 34.75
C ASP A 19 24.08 -28.07 34.17
N VAL A 20 23.21 -28.67 34.99
CA VAL A 20 22.17 -29.60 34.52
C VAL A 20 21.18 -28.78 33.71
N ALA A 21 21.07 -29.07 32.42
CA ALA A 21 20.13 -28.39 31.53
C ALA A 21 18.71 -28.49 32.14
N PRO A 22 17.99 -27.36 32.33
CA PRO A 22 16.64 -27.42 32.85
C PRO A 22 15.77 -28.25 31.89
N GLU A 23 14.92 -29.11 32.45
CA GLU A 23 13.95 -29.87 31.67
C GLU A 23 13.18 -28.91 30.76
N ARG A 24 13.27 -29.13 29.45
CA ARG A 24 12.57 -28.33 28.44
C ARG A 24 11.08 -28.58 28.61
N ARG A 25 10.42 -27.80 29.47
CA ARG A 25 8.97 -27.73 29.51
C ARG A 25 8.53 -27.28 28.11
N ALA A 26 7.85 -28.16 27.38
CA ALA A 26 7.34 -27.84 26.06
C ALA A 26 6.53 -26.53 26.18
N MET A 27 6.93 -25.50 25.43
CA MET A 27 6.11 -24.30 25.31
C MET A 27 4.76 -24.75 24.76
N PRO A 28 3.63 -24.35 25.39
CA PRO A 28 2.33 -24.63 24.82
C PRO A 28 2.28 -24.05 23.42
N THR A 29 1.97 -24.89 22.44
CA THR A 29 1.68 -24.44 21.08
C THR A 29 0.34 -23.72 21.14
N ILE A 30 0.37 -22.40 20.97
CA ILE A 30 -0.84 -21.61 20.80
C ILE A 30 -1.19 -21.73 19.31
N ASP A 31 -2.27 -22.44 19.01
CA ASP A 31 -2.87 -22.44 17.68
C ASP A 31 -3.59 -21.11 17.49
N VAL A 32 -2.90 -20.14 16.88
CA VAL A 32 -3.49 -18.85 16.51
C VAL A 32 -4.16 -19.03 15.15
N ASP A 33 -5.47 -18.84 15.08
CA ASP A 33 -6.18 -18.75 13.81
C ASP A 33 -5.88 -17.39 13.16
N PHE A 34 -4.92 -17.39 12.23
CA PHE A 34 -4.54 -16.18 11.48
C PHE A 34 -5.65 -15.68 10.56
N SER A 35 -6.69 -16.48 10.29
CA SER A 35 -7.82 -16.08 9.43
C SER A 35 -8.76 -15.08 10.12
N GLU A 36 -8.68 -14.95 11.45
CA GLU A 36 -9.51 -14.00 12.22
C GLU A 36 -8.78 -12.70 12.58
N LEU A 37 -7.52 -12.55 12.19
CA LEU A 37 -6.78 -11.33 12.49
C LEU A 37 -7.46 -10.15 11.80
N LYS A 38 -7.79 -9.12 12.59
CA LYS A 38 -8.35 -7.87 12.09
C LYS A 38 -7.22 -6.88 11.76
N PRO A 39 -7.42 -5.89 10.88
CA PRO A 39 -6.46 -4.81 10.73
C PRO A 39 -6.30 -4.08 12.08
N ASN A 40 -5.06 -3.76 12.44
CA ASN A 40 -4.75 -2.92 13.61
C ASN A 40 -5.21 -1.47 13.39
N PHE A 41 -5.21 -1.00 12.13
CA PHE A 41 -5.67 0.33 11.75
C PHE A 41 -6.14 0.39 10.28
N ILE A 42 -6.89 1.45 9.95
CA ILE A 42 -7.33 1.79 8.59
C ILE A 42 -7.11 3.29 8.36
N ARG A 43 -6.45 3.64 7.26
CA ARG A 43 -5.95 4.96 6.88
C ARG A 43 -6.41 5.34 5.47
N PRO A 44 -7.71 5.63 5.24
CA PRO A 44 -8.24 5.94 3.92
C PRO A 44 -7.62 7.21 3.31
N GLU A 45 -7.06 8.11 4.11
CA GLU A 45 -6.34 9.31 3.66
C GLU A 45 -5.09 8.98 2.83
N LEU A 46 -4.54 7.76 2.92
CA LEU A 46 -3.46 7.29 2.05
C LEU A 46 -3.86 7.32 0.57
N LEU A 47 -5.15 7.18 0.27
CA LEU A 47 -5.67 7.24 -1.10
C LEU A 47 -5.55 8.64 -1.75
N GLN A 48 -5.22 9.67 -0.96
CA GLN A 48 -5.00 11.05 -1.42
C GLN A 48 -3.52 11.40 -1.54
N HIS A 49 -2.62 10.42 -1.37
CA HIS A 49 -1.19 10.66 -1.42
C HIS A 49 -0.79 11.16 -2.83
N PRO A 50 -0.11 12.31 -2.95
CA PRO A 50 0.17 12.89 -4.26
C PRO A 50 1.12 12.02 -5.09
N ASN A 51 0.99 12.13 -6.41
CA ASN A 51 1.98 11.56 -7.31
C ASN A 51 3.34 12.23 -7.12
N ILE A 52 4.40 11.42 -7.22
CA ILE A 52 5.78 11.90 -7.15
C ILE A 52 6.05 12.87 -8.33
N PRO A 53 6.70 14.02 -8.10
CA PRO A 53 7.09 14.93 -9.17
C PRO A 53 7.88 14.22 -10.26
N LYS A 54 7.60 14.51 -11.54
CA LYS A 54 8.25 13.85 -12.67
C LYS A 54 9.78 13.90 -12.63
N SER A 55 10.36 14.97 -12.10
CA SER A 55 11.82 15.13 -11.96
C SER A 55 12.47 14.15 -10.97
N LEU A 56 11.68 13.51 -10.11
CA LEU A 56 12.13 12.51 -9.14
C LEU A 56 11.65 11.09 -9.51
N ALA A 57 11.09 10.92 -10.71
CA ALA A 57 10.71 9.61 -11.21
C ALA A 57 11.95 8.69 -11.25
N GLY A 58 11.85 7.53 -10.62
CA GLY A 58 12.94 6.55 -10.54
C GLY A 58 13.98 6.82 -9.43
N VAL A 59 13.89 7.94 -8.71
CA VAL A 59 14.75 8.22 -7.54
C VAL A 59 13.99 7.87 -6.27
N ASN A 60 14.26 6.68 -5.71
CA ASN A 60 13.56 6.20 -4.51
C ASN A 60 14.48 5.40 -3.56
N PRO A 61 14.12 5.29 -2.26
CA PRO A 61 14.86 4.48 -1.30
C PRO A 61 15.17 3.08 -1.79
N ARG A 62 14.25 2.39 -2.48
CA ARG A 62 14.50 1.05 -3.02
C ARG A 62 15.70 1.03 -3.99
N THR A 63 15.80 2.01 -4.88
CA THR A 63 16.92 2.11 -5.83
C THR A 63 18.23 2.55 -5.16
N ILE A 64 18.15 3.36 -4.09
CA ILE A 64 19.32 3.90 -3.39
C ILE A 64 19.92 2.87 -2.42
N MET A 65 19.06 2.18 -1.67
CA MET A 65 19.44 1.25 -0.59
C MET A 65 19.57 -0.20 -1.04
N GLY A 66 19.05 -0.53 -2.23
CA GLY A 66 19.11 -1.88 -2.79
C GLY A 66 17.92 -2.77 -2.42
N LYS A 67 17.87 -3.93 -3.08
CA LYS A 67 16.74 -4.86 -3.04
C LYS A 67 16.61 -5.55 -1.68
N GLU A 68 17.72 -5.95 -1.07
CA GLU A 68 17.76 -6.67 0.19
C GLU A 68 17.16 -5.82 1.31
N TRP A 69 17.56 -4.56 1.40
CA TRP A 69 17.00 -3.59 2.34
C TRP A 69 15.50 -3.40 2.11
N TRP A 70 15.08 -3.25 0.86
CA TRP A 70 13.68 -3.09 0.50
C TRP A 70 12.83 -4.30 0.88
N ASP A 71 13.33 -5.52 0.65
CA ASP A 71 12.63 -6.76 0.96
C ASP A 71 12.43 -6.95 2.48
N ILE A 72 13.38 -6.52 3.30
CA ILE A 72 13.24 -6.51 4.76
C ILE A 72 12.15 -5.50 5.16
N LEU A 73 12.26 -4.26 4.70
CA LEU A 73 11.35 -3.18 5.06
C LEU A 73 9.89 -3.47 4.66
N ARG A 74 9.66 -3.93 3.42
CA ARG A 74 8.30 -4.20 2.94
C ARG A 74 7.63 -5.35 3.71
N ARG A 75 8.38 -6.41 4.06
CA ARG A 75 7.82 -7.54 4.83
C ARG A 75 7.42 -7.11 6.24
N ALA A 76 8.30 -6.39 6.93
CA ALA A 76 7.98 -5.81 8.23
C ALA A 76 6.77 -4.87 8.15
N THR A 77 6.65 -4.08 7.07
CA THR A 77 5.48 -3.21 6.85
C THR A 77 4.18 -3.99 6.73
N TYR A 78 4.19 -5.15 6.06
CA TYR A 78 2.98 -5.97 5.90
C TYR A 78 2.51 -6.55 7.24
N GLU A 79 3.45 -6.99 8.08
CA GLU A 79 3.19 -7.55 9.41
C GLU A 79 2.56 -6.55 10.38
N VAL A 80 2.96 -5.27 10.31
CA VAL A 80 2.47 -4.19 11.19
C VAL A 80 0.94 -4.06 11.23
N ASN A 81 0.26 -4.41 10.13
CA ASN A 81 -1.21 -4.37 10.07
C ASN A 81 -1.83 -5.75 9.82
N ASN A 82 -1.20 -6.81 10.33
CA ASN A 82 -1.66 -8.18 10.21
C ASN A 82 -1.92 -8.61 8.76
N TYR A 83 -1.08 -8.17 7.81
CA TYR A 83 -1.27 -8.42 6.37
C TYR A 83 -2.59 -7.87 5.80
N HIS A 84 -3.08 -6.77 6.35
CA HIS A 84 -4.20 -6.01 5.80
C HIS A 84 -3.74 -4.74 5.11
N CYS A 85 -4.45 -4.36 4.05
CA CYS A 85 -4.24 -3.09 3.37
C CYS A 85 -4.43 -1.93 4.34
N PHE A 86 -3.46 -1.01 4.38
CA PHE A 86 -3.48 0.14 5.26
C PHE A 86 -4.64 1.09 4.92
N ALA A 87 -5.05 1.19 3.65
CA ALA A 87 -6.10 2.10 3.23
C ALA A 87 -7.53 1.56 3.42
N CYS A 88 -7.78 0.29 3.05
CA CYS A 88 -9.13 -0.28 3.07
C CYS A 88 -9.35 -1.36 4.13
N GLY A 89 -8.29 -1.83 4.77
CA GLY A 89 -8.36 -2.88 5.78
C GLY A 89 -8.73 -4.26 5.24
N VAL A 90 -8.65 -4.51 3.93
CA VAL A 90 -8.85 -5.87 3.38
C VAL A 90 -7.62 -6.73 3.65
N PRO A 91 -7.76 -7.99 4.10
CA PRO A 91 -6.62 -8.90 4.18
C PRO A 91 -6.07 -9.17 2.77
N ALA A 92 -4.77 -9.43 2.68
CA ALA A 92 -4.09 -9.73 1.42
C ALA A 92 -4.79 -10.85 0.63
N ALA A 93 -5.26 -11.90 1.31
CA ALA A 93 -5.93 -13.03 0.70
C ALA A 93 -7.29 -12.70 0.04
N ASP A 94 -7.96 -11.65 0.51
CA ASP A 94 -9.30 -11.25 0.03
C ASP A 94 -9.25 -10.00 -0.88
N ALA A 95 -8.04 -9.50 -1.15
CA ALA A 95 -7.87 -8.36 -2.04
C ALA A 95 -8.38 -8.68 -3.46
N ILE A 96 -9.19 -7.77 -4.00
CA ILE A 96 -9.74 -7.92 -5.35
C ILE A 96 -8.62 -7.77 -6.41
N LEU A 97 -8.77 -8.48 -7.52
CA LEU A 97 -7.84 -8.56 -8.66
C LEU A 97 -6.56 -9.37 -8.35
N ASN A 98 -5.84 -9.01 -7.28
CA ASN A 98 -4.63 -9.70 -6.85
C ASN A 98 -4.66 -9.96 -5.34
N GLN A 99 -4.39 -11.20 -4.93
CA GLN A 99 -4.42 -11.65 -3.53
C GLN A 99 -3.07 -11.44 -2.82
N TRP A 100 -2.49 -10.24 -2.94
CA TRP A 100 -1.28 -9.84 -2.22
C TRP A 100 -1.27 -8.34 -1.91
N LEU A 101 -0.34 -7.93 -1.04
CA LEU A 101 -0.06 -6.53 -0.74
C LEU A 101 1.17 -6.02 -1.49
N GLU A 102 1.08 -4.75 -1.86
CA GLU A 102 2.11 -3.99 -2.55
C GLU A 102 2.59 -2.86 -1.63
N ALA A 103 3.90 -2.75 -1.51
CA ALA A 103 4.53 -1.69 -0.75
C ALA A 103 4.55 -0.39 -1.56
N HIS A 104 4.02 0.68 -0.97
CA HIS A 104 4.01 2.02 -1.53
C HIS A 104 4.83 2.97 -0.65
N GLU A 105 5.61 3.82 -1.28
CA GLU A 105 6.43 4.81 -0.58
C GLU A 105 5.64 6.10 -0.34
N CYS A 106 5.52 6.50 0.92
CA CYS A 106 4.89 7.75 1.32
C CYS A 106 5.93 8.88 1.46
N TYR A 107 5.58 10.05 0.93
CA TYR A 107 6.41 11.24 0.89
C TYR A 107 5.62 12.47 1.30
N GLU A 108 6.30 13.39 1.99
CA GLU A 108 5.80 14.71 2.30
C GLU A 108 6.49 15.73 1.40
N TYR A 109 5.72 16.53 0.67
CA TYR A 109 6.28 17.56 -0.21
C TYR A 109 6.20 18.93 0.42
N GLN A 110 7.35 19.60 0.53
CA GLN A 110 7.45 20.99 0.97
C GLN A 110 7.58 21.88 -0.28
N TRP A 111 6.45 22.33 -0.83
CA TRP A 111 6.39 23.04 -2.12
C TRP A 111 7.33 24.23 -2.24
N ARG A 112 7.31 25.12 -1.24
CA ARG A 112 8.17 26.31 -1.20
C ARG A 112 9.67 26.00 -1.24
N LYS A 113 10.06 24.89 -0.61
CA LYS A 113 11.48 24.49 -0.51
C LYS A 113 11.89 23.49 -1.58
N LYS A 114 10.94 22.96 -2.35
CA LYS A 114 11.14 21.89 -3.35
C LYS A 114 11.79 20.65 -2.73
N ILE A 115 11.42 20.32 -1.50
CA ILE A 115 11.94 19.14 -0.77
C ILE A 115 10.88 18.05 -0.80
N LEU A 116 11.29 16.85 -1.23
CA LEU A 116 10.53 15.61 -1.06
C LEU A 116 11.13 14.84 0.12
N LYS A 117 10.36 14.71 1.21
CA LYS A 117 10.79 13.99 2.41
C LYS A 117 10.13 12.62 2.44
N TYR A 118 10.92 11.55 2.40
CA TYR A 118 10.43 10.20 2.65
C TYR A 118 9.87 10.07 4.06
N LYS A 119 8.72 9.42 4.21
CA LYS A 119 8.00 9.30 5.49
C LYS A 119 7.96 7.86 5.98
N GLU A 120 7.43 6.97 5.16
CA GLU A 120 7.18 5.57 5.53
C GLU A 120 6.93 4.74 4.26
N VAL A 121 6.96 3.41 4.40
CA VAL A 121 6.33 2.49 3.44
C VAL A 121 4.97 2.11 4.01
N VAL A 122 3.96 2.02 3.14
CA VAL A 122 2.63 1.52 3.50
C VAL A 122 2.28 0.29 2.66
N ALA A 123 1.50 -0.62 3.24
CA ALA A 123 1.05 -1.83 2.55
C ALA A 123 -0.34 -1.62 1.95
N LEU A 124 -0.48 -1.78 0.64
CA LEU A 124 -1.74 -1.54 -0.07
C LEU A 124 -2.15 -2.76 -0.88
N CYS A 125 -3.46 -3.03 -0.97
CA CYS A 125 -3.94 -3.99 -1.97
C CYS A 125 -3.77 -3.41 -3.38
N TYR A 126 -3.74 -4.26 -4.40
CA TYR A 126 -3.56 -3.85 -5.80
C TYR A 126 -4.53 -2.74 -6.24
N SER A 127 -5.78 -2.79 -5.79
CA SER A 127 -6.78 -1.76 -6.11
C SER A 127 -6.47 -0.43 -5.43
N CYS A 128 -6.14 -0.43 -4.13
CA CYS A 128 -5.76 0.81 -3.42
C CYS A 128 -4.47 1.41 -3.99
N HIS A 129 -3.49 0.58 -4.33
CA HIS A 129 -2.22 1.04 -4.87
C HIS A 129 -2.39 1.68 -6.27
N ASN A 130 -3.11 1.01 -7.18
CA ASN A 130 -3.38 1.60 -8.49
C ASN A 130 -4.31 2.82 -8.43
N PHE A 131 -5.20 2.89 -7.42
CA PHE A 131 -6.05 4.07 -7.21
C PHE A 131 -5.23 5.31 -6.86
N ILE A 132 -4.25 5.22 -5.95
CA ILE A 132 -3.35 6.35 -5.64
C ILE A 132 -2.59 6.79 -6.90
N HIS A 133 -2.31 5.83 -7.80
CA HIS A 133 -1.71 6.09 -9.10
C HIS A 133 -2.75 6.30 -10.22
N SER A 134 -3.88 6.95 -9.94
CA SER A 134 -4.97 7.14 -10.92
C SER A 134 -4.53 7.78 -12.25
N GLY A 135 -3.54 8.67 -12.23
CA GLY A 135 -2.94 9.20 -13.47
C GLY A 135 -2.29 8.10 -14.31
N ARG A 136 -1.46 7.23 -13.70
CA ARG A 136 -0.89 6.05 -14.38
C ARG A 136 -1.98 5.07 -14.81
N LEU A 137 -3.00 4.85 -13.97
CA LEU A 137 -4.13 3.98 -14.29
C LEU A 137 -4.82 4.41 -15.60
N SER A 138 -5.06 5.71 -15.78
CA SER A 138 -5.66 6.22 -17.03
C SER A 138 -4.79 5.94 -18.25
N HIS A 139 -3.47 6.05 -18.14
CA HIS A 139 -2.55 5.71 -19.23
C HIS A 139 -2.57 4.21 -19.55
N LEU A 140 -2.55 3.34 -18.55
CA LEU A 140 -2.66 1.90 -18.76
C LEU A 140 -3.95 1.51 -19.48
N TYR A 141 -5.06 2.16 -19.15
CA TYR A 141 -6.34 1.93 -19.83
C TYR A 141 -6.31 2.43 -21.28
N LEU A 142 -5.83 3.66 -21.52
CA LEU A 142 -5.73 4.23 -22.87
C LEU A 142 -4.79 3.42 -23.78
N ASP A 143 -3.71 2.89 -23.22
CA ASP A 143 -2.75 2.03 -23.93
C ASP A 143 -3.24 0.57 -24.07
N ALA A 144 -4.49 0.28 -23.71
CA ALA A 144 -5.11 -1.05 -23.72
C ALA A 144 -4.30 -2.12 -22.96
N ARG A 145 -3.53 -1.72 -21.93
CA ARG A 145 -2.80 -2.63 -21.03
C ARG A 145 -3.69 -3.26 -19.97
N ILE A 146 -4.79 -2.58 -19.65
CA ILE A 146 -5.84 -3.08 -18.75
C ILE A 146 -7.21 -2.85 -19.38
N GLY A 147 -8.17 -3.73 -19.04
CA GLY A 147 -9.55 -3.61 -19.53
C GLY A 147 -10.35 -2.55 -18.77
N ARG A 148 -11.48 -2.13 -19.37
CA ARG A 148 -12.41 -1.17 -18.74
C ARG A 148 -12.91 -1.64 -17.38
N GLU A 149 -13.29 -2.91 -17.25
CA GLU A 149 -13.84 -3.45 -16.00
C GLU A 149 -12.81 -3.47 -14.87
N GLU A 150 -11.55 -3.81 -15.17
CA GLU A 150 -10.47 -3.74 -14.19
C GLU A 150 -10.25 -2.29 -13.72
N ALA A 151 -10.10 -1.36 -14.67
CA ALA A 151 -9.89 0.05 -14.36
C ALA A 151 -11.07 0.66 -13.56
N ARG A 152 -12.30 0.27 -13.92
CA ARG A 152 -13.52 0.65 -13.21
C ARG A 152 -13.56 0.09 -11.79
N SER A 153 -13.17 -1.17 -11.61
CA SER A 153 -13.12 -1.82 -10.29
C SER A 153 -12.17 -1.07 -9.34
N ILE A 154 -10.97 -0.74 -9.82
CA ILE A 154 -9.96 0.03 -9.09
C ILE A 154 -10.51 1.40 -8.67
N LEU A 155 -11.10 2.15 -9.61
CA LEU A 155 -11.65 3.48 -9.34
C LEU A 155 -12.81 3.43 -8.36
N LEU A 156 -13.78 2.54 -8.58
CA LEU A 156 -14.95 2.43 -7.70
C LEU A 156 -14.53 2.02 -6.28
N HIS A 157 -13.55 1.13 -6.15
CA HIS A 157 -13.01 0.75 -4.85
C HIS A 157 -12.48 1.96 -4.08
N GLY A 158 -11.57 2.74 -4.67
CA GLY A 158 -10.99 3.91 -3.99
C GLY A 158 -11.99 5.04 -3.76
N LEU A 159 -12.85 5.35 -4.74
CA LEU A 159 -13.86 6.40 -4.62
C LEU A 159 -14.86 6.10 -3.48
N ARG A 160 -15.28 4.84 -3.33
CA ARG A 160 -16.17 4.43 -2.23
C ARG A 160 -15.50 4.57 -0.87
N LEU A 161 -14.22 4.24 -0.76
CA LEU A 161 -13.46 4.37 0.48
C LEU A 161 -13.31 5.83 0.89
N LEU A 162 -12.93 6.70 -0.06
CA LEU A 162 -12.85 8.14 0.17
C LEU A 162 -14.20 8.72 0.58
N HIS A 163 -15.28 8.36 -0.13
CA HIS A 163 -16.63 8.79 0.22
C HIS A 163 -17.04 8.37 1.63
N LYS A 164 -16.81 7.09 1.98
CA LYS A 164 -17.10 6.56 3.33
C LYS A 164 -16.29 7.28 4.42
N ALA A 165 -15.08 7.71 4.10
CA ALA A 165 -14.21 8.45 5.01
C ALA A 165 -14.49 9.95 5.06
N GLY A 166 -15.44 10.47 4.27
CA GLY A 166 -15.70 11.92 4.16
C GLY A 166 -14.58 12.70 3.47
N LEU A 167 -13.76 12.02 2.65
CA LEU A 167 -12.61 12.59 1.96
C LEU A 167 -12.91 12.84 0.47
N PRO A 168 -12.47 13.98 -0.10
CA PRO A 168 -12.66 14.24 -1.52
C PRO A 168 -11.68 13.43 -2.39
N PRO A 169 -12.07 13.00 -3.60
CA PRO A 169 -11.12 12.47 -4.58
C PRO A 169 -10.17 13.56 -5.07
N ASP A 170 -8.94 13.17 -5.40
CA ASP A 170 -8.01 14.08 -6.05
C ASP A 170 -8.37 14.29 -7.54
N ARG A 171 -7.70 15.24 -8.18
CA ARG A 171 -7.96 15.55 -9.59
C ARG A 171 -7.62 14.39 -10.53
N ALA A 172 -6.61 13.59 -10.21
CA ALA A 172 -6.18 12.50 -11.08
C ALA A 172 -7.22 11.37 -11.07
N ALA A 173 -7.83 11.08 -9.92
CA ALA A 173 -8.92 10.14 -9.77
C ALA A 173 -10.18 10.61 -10.50
N ILE A 174 -10.55 11.90 -10.40
CA ILE A 174 -11.67 12.48 -11.15
C ILE A 174 -11.43 12.35 -12.66
N TYR A 175 -10.25 12.74 -13.13
CA TYR A 175 -9.86 12.66 -14.54
C TYR A 175 -9.89 11.22 -15.07
N ALA A 176 -9.30 10.28 -14.32
CA ALA A 176 -9.33 8.87 -14.68
C ALA A 176 -10.77 8.33 -14.75
N ALA A 177 -11.64 8.73 -13.82
CA ALA A 177 -13.06 8.33 -13.83
C ALA A 177 -13.82 8.85 -15.05
N ALA A 178 -13.54 10.08 -15.50
CA ALA A 178 -14.13 10.62 -16.72
C ALA A 178 -13.67 9.83 -17.96
N ILE A 179 -12.36 9.60 -18.10
CA ILE A 179 -11.79 8.79 -19.20
C ILE A 179 -12.42 7.40 -19.26
N ILE A 180 -12.47 6.70 -18.12
CA ILE A 180 -12.93 5.31 -18.07
C ILE A 180 -14.43 5.21 -18.34
N ARG A 181 -15.20 6.27 -18.03
CA ARG A 181 -16.62 6.38 -18.41
C ARG A 181 -16.84 6.75 -19.89
N GLY A 182 -15.78 7.15 -20.60
CA GLY A 182 -15.88 7.61 -21.99
C GLY A 182 -16.44 9.03 -22.12
N GLU A 183 -16.31 9.85 -21.08
CA GLU A 183 -16.66 11.28 -21.16
C GLU A 183 -15.62 12.03 -21.99
N PRO A 184 -16.04 13.03 -22.79
CA PRO A 184 -15.12 13.76 -23.64
C PRO A 184 -14.18 14.65 -22.80
N LEU A 185 -12.89 14.68 -23.19
CA LEU A 185 -11.79 15.28 -22.42
C LEU A 185 -11.83 16.81 -22.36
N ASP A 186 -12.51 17.44 -23.31
CA ASP A 186 -12.76 18.88 -23.39
C ASP A 186 -13.58 19.39 -22.19
N PHE A 187 -14.41 18.55 -21.58
CA PHE A 187 -15.19 18.86 -20.39
C PHE A 187 -14.33 19.08 -19.13
N ILE A 188 -13.08 18.60 -19.13
CA ILE A 188 -12.20 18.63 -17.96
C ILE A 188 -11.25 19.85 -17.98
N GLY A 189 -11.16 20.54 -19.13
CA GLY A 189 -10.27 21.68 -19.34
C GLY A 189 -10.71 23.00 -18.70
N ASP A 190 -11.99 23.14 -18.34
CA ASP A 190 -12.58 24.44 -17.99
C ASP A 190 -12.95 24.63 -16.52
N HIS A 191 -12.75 23.60 -15.68
CA HIS A 191 -12.82 23.81 -14.25
C HIS A 191 -11.54 24.53 -13.79
N LYS A 192 -11.67 25.84 -13.57
CA LYS A 192 -10.84 26.65 -12.68
C LYS A 192 -10.88 26.07 -11.26
N ILE A 193 -10.35 24.86 -11.07
CA ILE A 193 -10.04 24.33 -9.76
C ILE A 193 -8.74 25.02 -9.40
N ARG A 194 -8.77 25.81 -8.32
CA ARG A 194 -7.61 26.58 -7.85
C ARG A 194 -6.42 25.64 -7.68
N PRO A 195 -5.21 25.96 -8.18
CA PRO A 195 -4.02 25.23 -7.77
C PRO A 195 -3.97 25.20 -6.24
N ASN A 196 -3.52 24.10 -5.65
CA ASN A 196 -3.23 24.08 -4.22
C ASN A 196 -2.40 25.33 -3.89
N PRO A 197 -2.77 26.10 -2.86
CA PRO A 197 -2.00 27.30 -2.51
C PRO A 197 -0.55 26.91 -2.16
N PRO A 198 0.41 27.82 -2.43
CA PRO A 198 1.85 27.55 -2.39
C PRO A 198 2.44 27.25 -1.00
#